data_AF-A0A2W5KIW6-F1
#
_entry.id   AF-A0A2W5KIW6-F1
#
_cell.length_a   1.000
_cell.length_b   1.000
_cell.length_c   1.000
_cell.angle_alpha   90.00
_cell.angle_beta   90.00
_cell.angle_gamma   90.00
#
_symmetry.space_group_name_H-M   'P 1'
#
loop_
_entity.id
_entity.type
_entity.pdbx_description
1 polymer ?
#
loop_
_entity_poly.entity_id
_entity_poly.type
_entity_poly.pdbx_seq_one_letter_code
_entity_poly.pdbx_strand_id
1 'polypeptide(L)'
;MLSASDHCADRTWHLAAKDRTPGDLEAQILELLSKMTYDLSIWREMSSRYKCDVFCGLFMTEGNEGMSLQPATLSMLGERGLQLGLDIYGPIGD
;
A
#
# COMPACT_ATOMS: atom_id res chain seq x y z
N MET A 1 20.25 -5.88 -11.26
CA MET A 1 20.87 -4.66 -11.84
C MET A 1 20.22 -3.48 -11.16
N LEU A 2 20.93 -2.87 -10.20
CA LEU A 2 20.45 -1.71 -9.44
C LEU A 2 20.56 -0.49 -10.36
N SER A 3 19.43 0.14 -10.68
CA SER A 3 19.40 1.49 -11.26
C SER A 3 18.76 2.40 -10.23
N ALA A 4 19.60 3.01 -9.39
CA ALA A 4 19.22 4.22 -8.67
C ALA A 4 19.45 5.38 -9.64
N SER A 5 18.38 5.92 -10.20
CA SER A 5 18.43 7.15 -10.97
C SER A 5 18.31 8.31 -10.01
N ASP A 6 19.43 8.96 -9.69
CA ASP A 6 19.47 10.25 -9.00
C ASP A 6 18.83 11.31 -9.89
N HIS A 7 17.59 11.70 -9.57
CA HIS A 7 16.96 12.93 -10.03
C HIS A 7 16.41 13.65 -8.79
N CYS A 8 17.11 14.70 -8.35
CA CYS A 8 16.60 15.64 -7.36
C CYS A 8 15.57 16.54 -8.04
N ALA A 9 14.28 16.20 -7.91
CA ALA A 9 13.18 17.11 -8.25
C ALA A 9 11.99 17.02 -7.29
N ASP A 10 11.84 15.93 -6.53
CA ASP A 10 10.75 15.77 -5.57
C ASP A 10 11.33 15.43 -4.20
N ARG A 11 10.84 16.04 -3.11
CA ARG A 11 11.25 15.69 -1.72
C ARG A 11 10.61 14.37 -1.28
N THR A 12 10.58 13.39 -2.16
CA THR A 12 9.88 12.12 -2.00
C THR A 12 10.83 10.97 -2.24
N TRP A 13 10.64 9.92 -1.47
CA TRP A 13 11.35 8.65 -1.62
C TRP A 13 10.33 7.62 -2.04
N HIS A 14 10.63 6.88 -3.11
CA HIS A 14 9.70 5.91 -3.68
C HIS A 14 10.22 4.48 -3.49
N LEU A 15 9.35 3.62 -2.99
CA LEU A 15 9.48 2.17 -3.04
C LEU A 15 8.44 1.64 -4.01
N ALA A 16 8.79 0.62 -4.79
CA ALA A 16 7.89 -0.02 -5.75
C ALA A 16 7.64 -1.49 -5.35
N ALA A 17 6.42 -1.97 -5.57
CA ALA A 17 6.11 -3.40 -5.64
C ALA A 17 6.03 -3.83 -7.11
N LYS A 18 6.05 -5.14 -7.37
CA LYS A 18 5.82 -5.64 -8.71
C LYS A 18 4.35 -5.42 -9.13
N ASP A 19 4.16 -5.12 -10.41
CA ASP A 19 2.84 -5.14 -11.03
C ASP A 19 2.28 -6.57 -11.03
N ARG A 20 0.96 -6.69 -10.83
CA ARG A 20 0.26 -7.97 -10.73
C ARG A 20 -1.01 -7.96 -11.58
N THR A 21 -1.20 -9.04 -12.35
CA THR A 21 -2.38 -9.25 -13.19
C THR A 21 -2.83 -10.72 -13.09
N PRO A 22 -4.06 -11.02 -12.62
CA PRO A 22 -5.03 -10.09 -12.03
C PRO A 22 -4.47 -9.30 -10.82
N GLY A 23 -5.10 -8.17 -10.50
CA GLY A 23 -4.66 -7.32 -9.39
C GLY A 23 -4.63 -8.08 -8.07
N ASP A 24 -3.63 -7.79 -7.23
CA ASP A 24 -3.43 -8.44 -5.93
C ASP A 24 -2.86 -7.42 -4.95
N LEU A 25 -3.78 -6.66 -4.34
CA LEU A 25 -3.46 -5.59 -3.41
C LEU A 25 -2.76 -6.12 -2.16
N GLU A 26 -3.18 -7.26 -1.64
CA GLU A 26 -2.55 -7.85 -0.44
C GLU A 26 -1.07 -8.11 -0.67
N ALA A 27 -0.71 -8.80 -1.75
CA ALA A 27 0.68 -9.12 -1.99
C ALA A 27 1.52 -7.88 -2.31
N GLN A 28 0.94 -6.83 -2.91
CA GLN A 28 1.63 -5.55 -3.11
C GLN A 28 1.88 -4.81 -1.79
N ILE A 29 0.90 -4.77 -0.88
CA ILE A 29 1.09 -4.23 0.48
C ILE A 29 2.21 -4.98 1.20
N LEU A 30 2.14 -6.31 1.20
CA LEU A 30 3.15 -7.15 1.87
C LEU A 30 4.55 -6.94 1.26
N GLU A 31 4.66 -6.85 -0.07
CA GLU A 31 5.93 -6.61 -0.74
C GLU A 31 6.52 -5.25 -0.35
N LEU A 32 5.72 -4.18 -0.34
CA LEU A 32 6.18 -2.84 0.07
C LEU A 32 6.65 -2.84 1.53
N LEU A 33 5.82 -3.37 2.44
CA LEU A 33 6.16 -3.41 3.88
C LEU A 33 7.36 -4.30 4.17
N SER A 34 7.61 -5.34 3.37
CA SER A 34 8.77 -6.23 3.53
C SER A 34 10.11 -5.53 3.27
N LYS A 35 10.09 -4.42 2.51
CA LYS A 35 11.26 -3.59 2.18
C LYS A 35 11.52 -2.50 3.23
N MET A 36 10.64 -2.38 4.23
CA MET A 36 10.74 -1.39 5.29
C MET A 36 11.16 -2.04 6.61
N THR A 37 11.48 -1.23 7.62
CA THR A 37 11.84 -1.74 8.95
C THR A 37 10.66 -2.49 9.60
N TYR A 38 10.98 -3.55 10.34
CA TYR A 38 10.03 -4.28 11.19
C TYR A 38 9.95 -3.70 12.61
N ASP A 39 10.81 -2.74 12.95
CA ASP A 39 10.82 -2.11 14.28
C ASP A 39 9.62 -1.18 14.46
N LEU A 40 8.63 -1.65 15.23
CA LEU A 40 7.41 -0.90 15.50
C LEU A 40 7.63 0.37 16.32
N SER A 41 8.76 0.52 17.02
CA SER A 41 9.06 1.77 17.75
C SER A 41 9.23 2.95 16.79
N ILE A 42 9.91 2.72 15.66
CA ILE A 42 10.10 3.70 14.59
C ILE A 42 8.75 4.06 13.96
N TRP A 43 7.91 3.05 13.68
CA TRP A 43 6.58 3.28 13.12
C TRP A 43 5.67 4.09 14.05
N ARG A 44 5.72 3.83 15.36
CA ARG A 44 4.98 4.62 16.36
C ARG A 44 5.47 6.06 16.41
N GLU A 45 6.77 6.29 16.39
CA GLU A 45 7.31 7.66 16.33
C GLU A 45 6.82 8.37 15.06
N MET A 46 6.94 7.72 13.90
CA MET A 46 6.54 8.28 12.61
C MET A 46 5.05 8.61 12.56
N SER A 47 4.19 7.65 12.88
CA SER A 47 2.72 7.82 12.86
C SER A 47 2.21 8.81 13.91
N SER A 48 2.97 9.07 14.99
CA SER A 48 2.63 10.11 15.96
C SER A 48 2.94 11.53 15.47
N ARG A 49 3.87 11.68 14.52
CA ARG A 49 4.38 12.99 14.06
C ARG A 49 3.88 13.36 12.66
N TYR A 50 3.55 12.36 11.85
CA TYR A 50 3.19 12.53 10.44
C TYR A 50 1.95 11.72 10.09
N LYS A 51 1.29 12.10 9.00
CA LYS A 51 0.26 11.28 8.38
C LYS A 51 0.92 10.06 7.75
N CYS A 52 0.54 8.88 8.19
CA CYS A 52 0.97 7.62 7.60
C CYS A 52 -0.27 6.86 7.14
N ASP A 53 -0.40 6.66 5.83
CA ASP A 53 -1.54 5.98 5.22
C ASP A 53 -1.12 5.04 4.08
N VAL A 54 -2.01 4.11 3.76
CA VAL A 54 -2.00 3.31 2.54
C VAL A 54 -3.28 3.66 1.82
N PHE A 55 -3.15 4.21 0.61
CA PHE A 55 -4.29 4.59 -0.21
C PHE A 55 -4.27 3.81 -1.52
N CYS A 56 -5.39 3.19 -1.87
CA CYS A 56 -5.51 2.34 -3.06
C CYS A 56 -6.81 2.59 -3.82
N GLY A 57 -6.71 2.70 -5.13
CA GLY A 57 -7.84 2.63 -6.03
C GLY A 57 -8.09 1.19 -6.46
N LEU A 58 -9.29 0.69 -6.23
CA LEU A 58 -9.75 -0.63 -6.66
C LEU A 58 -10.71 -0.49 -7.83
N PHE A 59 -10.41 -1.14 -8.94
CA PHE A 59 -11.19 -1.07 -10.18
C PHE A 59 -11.86 -2.42 -10.41
N MET A 60 -13.17 -2.47 -10.18
CA MET A 60 -13.97 -3.68 -10.31
C MET A 60 -14.33 -3.96 -11.77
N THR A 61 -14.35 -5.23 -12.12
CA THR A 61 -14.80 -5.76 -13.41
C THR A 61 -16.30 -6.01 -13.46
N GLU A 62 -16.93 -6.28 -12.31
CA GLU A 62 -18.37 -6.54 -12.21
C GLU A 62 -19.03 -5.86 -11.02
N GLY A 63 -20.37 -5.75 -11.07
CA GLY A 63 -21.15 -5.17 -9.98
C GLY A 63 -21.13 -6.08 -8.75
N ASN A 64 -20.96 -5.49 -7.55
CA ASN A 64 -20.78 -6.21 -6.28
C ASN A 64 -19.54 -7.12 -6.22
N GLU A 65 -18.56 -6.92 -7.10
CA GLU A 65 -17.23 -7.48 -6.88
C GLU A 65 -16.63 -6.91 -5.60
N GLY A 66 -15.84 -7.74 -4.92
CA GLY A 66 -15.14 -7.34 -3.71
C GLY A 66 -13.81 -8.07 -3.61
N MET A 67 -12.97 -7.56 -2.72
CA MET A 67 -11.74 -8.23 -2.32
C MET A 67 -11.65 -8.31 -0.80
N SER A 68 -10.87 -9.25 -0.31
CA SER A 68 -10.59 -9.39 1.11
C SER A 68 -9.10 -9.20 1.36
N LEU A 69 -8.76 -8.58 2.49
CA LEU A 69 -7.42 -8.63 3.07
C LEU A 69 -7.44 -9.63 4.22
N GLN A 70 -6.37 -10.41 4.37
CA GLN A 70 -6.18 -11.30 5.49
C GLN A 70 -6.07 -10.50 6.79
N PRO A 71 -6.57 -11.05 7.92
CA PRO A 71 -6.44 -10.40 9.22
C PRO A 71 -5.00 -10.05 9.59
N ALA A 72 -4.03 -10.89 9.19
CA ALA A 72 -2.61 -10.63 9.42
C ALA A 72 -2.13 -9.36 8.69
N THR A 73 -2.58 -9.15 7.44
CA THR A 73 -2.29 -7.94 6.66
C THR A 73 -2.86 -6.70 7.35
N LEU A 74 -4.11 -6.79 7.82
CA LEU A 74 -4.75 -5.70 8.57
C LEU A 74 -4.02 -5.41 9.90
N SER A 75 -3.58 -6.44 10.62
CA SER A 75 -2.76 -6.28 11.84
C SER A 75 -1.44 -5.58 11.53
N MET A 76 -0.76 -5.98 10.45
CA MET A 76 0.50 -5.36 10.04
C MET A 76 0.35 -3.87 9.73
N LEU A 77 -0.76 -3.46 9.12
CA LEU A 77 -1.08 -2.05 8.88
C LEU A 77 -1.38 -1.33 10.21
N GLY A 78 -2.24 -1.91 11.03
CA GLY A 78 -2.66 -1.33 12.31
C GLY A 78 -1.50 -1.15 13.31
N GLU A 79 -0.62 -2.14 13.44
CA GLU A 79 0.56 -2.08 14.31
C GLU A 79 1.55 -0.98 13.90
N ARG A 80 1.53 -0.60 12.62
CA ARG A 80 2.34 0.49 12.06
C ARG A 80 1.64 1.85 12.10
N GLY A 81 0.40 1.91 12.59
CA GLY A 81 -0.41 3.13 12.61
C GLY A 81 -0.81 3.60 11.20
N LEU A 82 -0.90 2.67 10.23
CA LEU A 82 -1.26 2.98 8.84
C LEU A 82 -2.77 2.91 8.65
N GLN A 83 -3.40 4.03 8.32
CA GLN A 83 -4.78 4.04 7.86
C GLN A 83 -4.87 3.43 6.46
N LEU A 84 -5.79 2.48 6.24
CA LEU A 84 -6.13 2.00 4.90
C LEU A 84 -7.29 2.84 4.33
N GLY A 85 -7.04 3.57 3.25
CA GLY A 85 -8.03 4.26 2.45
C GLY A 85 -8.26 3.53 1.13
N LEU A 86 -9.52 3.35 0.75
CA LEU A 86 -9.90 2.67 -0.48
C LEU A 86 -10.87 3.56 -1.26
N ASP A 87 -10.54 3.82 -2.51
CA ASP A 87 -11.55 4.20 -3.50
C ASP A 87 -11.96 2.93 -4.26
N ILE A 88 -13.25 2.61 -4.25
CA ILE A 88 -13.78 1.43 -4.94
C ILE A 88 -14.60 1.92 -6.13
N TYR A 89 -14.07 1.68 -7.32
CA TYR A 89 -14.70 2.01 -8.59
C TYR A 89 -15.40 0.77 -9.12
N GLY A 90 -16.71 0.87 -9.34
CA GLY A 90 -17.48 -0.17 -10.04
C GLY A 90 -17.06 -0.29 -11.51
N PRO A 91 -17.60 -1.29 -12.24
CA PRO A 91 -17.38 -1.38 -13.68
C PRO A 91 -17.81 -0.07 -14.35
N ILE A 92 -16.93 0.46 -15.21
CA ILE A 92 -17.29 1.58 -16.08
C ILE A 92 -18.32 1.02 -17.05
N GLY A 93 -19.58 1.45 -16.91
CA GLY A 93 -20.62 1.09 -17.87
C GLY A 93 -20.32 1.68 -19.25
N ASP A 94 -20.74 0.98 -20.31
CA ASP A 94 -20.77 1.51 -21.68
C ASP A 94 -21.73 2.72 -21.79
#